data_AF-V4L8M4-F1
#
_entry.id   AF-V4L8M4-F1
#
_cell.length_a   1.000
_cell.length_b   1.000
_cell.length_c   1.000
_cell.angle_alpha   90.00
_cell.angle_beta   90.00
_cell.angle_gamma   90.00
#
_symmetry.space_group_name_H-M   'P 1'
#
loop_
_entity.id
_entity.type
_entity.pdbx_description
1 polymer ?
#
loop_
_entity_poly.entity_id
_entity_poly.type
_entity_poly.pdbx_seq_one_letter_code
_entity_poly.pdbx_strand_id
1 'polypeptide(L)'
;MKRRRFLSNVGLAAIAGTALGGAGLYAIQPRRTTLPFASADNDTLPLAPADKKRVVIVGGGLAGMAATYELLKRGFDVTLVERSDNLGGRLTGWNVNVDGETMAMEHGFHGFFNQYYNLNGLLEEIGLRGNLKPVKDYPVIFKDPEKGTESFTNTTTLFPFNLLAVVNQAKSVSLLDFNDPRGKLYELMRYHPERTFAQYDDIDFKTFCERINQPMVDTIIEPFAHTSFNQFHRYSTAEGIKFFHFFFLGNPDGMGYDQTIDDAMTSVVRPLTQKLTELGGRAITGVEVDRLVEQDGRIGKLILKRPGDILGKEHSVPTAEVANDWTAFWNGADLTL
;
A
#
# COMPACT_ATOMS: atom_id res chain seq x y z
N MET A 1 -9.04 26.70 5.81
CA MET A 1 -10.50 26.80 6.05
C MET A 1 -10.79 26.85 7.55
N LYS A 2 -11.48 27.91 8.03
CA LYS A 2 -11.78 28.14 9.47
C LYS A 2 -12.77 27.09 10.02
N ARG A 3 -12.43 26.43 11.14
CA ARG A 3 -13.15 25.36 11.88
C ARG A 3 -14.68 25.54 11.96
N ARG A 4 -15.16 26.78 12.14
CA ARG A 4 -16.59 27.14 12.17
C ARG A 4 -17.33 26.80 10.88
N ARG A 5 -16.72 26.98 9.70
CA ARG A 5 -17.35 26.64 8.42
C ARG A 5 -17.42 25.14 8.19
N PHE A 6 -16.44 24.36 8.64
CA PHE A 6 -16.45 22.91 8.45
C PHE A 6 -17.56 22.24 9.27
N LEU A 7 -17.61 22.52 10.58
CA LEU A 7 -18.65 21.97 11.47
C LEU A 7 -20.05 22.51 11.14
N SER A 8 -20.16 23.78 10.73
CA SER A 8 -21.42 24.33 10.23
C SER A 8 -21.87 23.64 8.96
N ASN A 9 -20.97 23.35 8.02
CA ASN A 9 -21.32 22.69 6.75
C ASN A 9 -21.64 21.20 6.92
N VAL A 10 -20.90 20.49 7.78
CA VAL A 10 -21.16 19.07 8.10
C VAL A 10 -22.44 18.93 8.93
N GLY A 11 -22.67 19.83 9.90
CA GLY A 11 -23.91 19.86 10.70
C GLY A 11 -25.15 20.24 9.88
N LEU A 12 -25.05 21.22 8.97
CA LEU A 12 -26.13 21.57 8.04
C LEU A 12 -26.42 20.46 7.03
N ALA A 13 -25.39 19.76 6.53
CA ALA A 13 -25.56 18.64 5.62
C ALA A 13 -26.22 17.42 6.31
N ALA A 14 -25.91 17.18 7.58
CA ALA A 14 -26.51 16.08 8.37
C ALA A 14 -27.98 16.36 8.77
N ILE A 15 -28.35 17.63 9.03
CA ILE A 15 -29.72 18.02 9.42
C ILE A 15 -30.66 18.11 8.20
N ALA A 16 -30.15 18.43 7.01
CA ALA A 16 -30.95 18.50 5.76
C ALA A 16 -31.30 17.12 5.14
N GLY A 17 -31.18 16.04 5.92
CA GLY A 17 -31.33 14.66 5.48
C GLY A 17 -32.75 14.22 5.10
N THR A 18 -33.78 15.04 5.27
CA THR A 18 -35.17 14.66 4.95
C THR A 18 -35.69 15.14 3.60
N ALA A 19 -34.99 16.04 2.89
CA ALA A 19 -35.41 16.47 1.55
C ALA A 19 -34.27 16.72 0.54
N LEU A 20 -33.00 16.86 0.98
CA LEU A 20 -31.82 17.12 0.11
C LEU A 20 -30.74 16.03 0.23
N GLY A 21 -31.06 14.89 0.85
CA GLY A 21 -30.11 13.95 1.47
C GLY A 21 -28.99 13.41 0.56
N GLY A 22 -29.24 13.22 -0.74
CA GLY A 22 -28.22 12.67 -1.66
C GLY A 22 -27.13 13.68 -2.08
N ALA A 23 -27.52 14.90 -2.43
CA ALA A 23 -26.60 15.89 -3.02
C ALA A 23 -25.64 16.49 -1.99
N GLY A 24 -26.12 16.74 -0.77
CA GLY A 24 -25.30 17.23 0.33
C GLY A 24 -24.25 16.22 0.78
N LEU A 25 -24.65 14.94 0.90
CA LEU A 25 -23.73 13.84 1.20
C LEU A 25 -22.71 13.65 0.07
N TYR A 26 -23.13 13.68 -1.19
CA TYR A 26 -22.24 13.58 -2.35
C TYR A 26 -21.18 14.69 -2.38
N ALA A 27 -21.54 15.92 -2.01
CA ALA A 27 -20.62 17.05 -1.99
C ALA A 27 -19.52 16.93 -0.92
N ILE A 28 -19.77 16.18 0.17
CA ILE A 28 -18.80 15.96 1.26
C ILE A 28 -18.20 14.56 1.26
N GLN A 29 -18.66 13.66 0.39
CA GLN A 29 -18.08 12.32 0.26
C GLN A 29 -16.61 12.47 -0.14
N PRO A 30 -15.68 11.85 0.61
CA PRO A 30 -14.32 11.64 0.15
C PRO A 30 -14.38 10.94 -1.20
N ARG A 31 -13.67 11.50 -2.17
CA ARG A 31 -13.51 10.85 -3.46
C ARG A 31 -12.41 9.81 -3.35
N ARG A 32 -12.43 8.83 -4.25
CA ARG A 32 -11.26 7.95 -4.45
C ARG A 32 -10.05 8.85 -4.66
N THR A 33 -9.18 8.84 -3.65
CA THR A 33 -7.99 9.65 -3.68
C THR A 33 -6.89 8.75 -4.20
N THR A 34 -6.58 8.87 -5.49
CA THR A 34 -5.38 8.31 -6.06
C THR A 34 -4.28 9.35 -5.90
N LEU A 35 -3.10 8.95 -5.45
CA LEU A 35 -1.94 9.82 -5.63
C LEU A 35 -1.72 9.93 -7.13
N PRO A 36 -1.61 11.14 -7.70
CA PRO A 36 -1.16 11.26 -9.08
C PRO A 36 0.22 10.59 -9.12
N PHE A 37 0.36 9.51 -9.89
CA PHE A 37 1.70 9.06 -10.24
C PHE A 37 2.36 10.24 -10.94
N ALA A 38 3.56 10.61 -10.50
CA ALA A 38 4.40 11.59 -11.19
C ALA A 38 4.84 10.97 -12.53
N SER A 39 3.93 10.96 -13.50
CA SER A 39 4.18 10.49 -14.85
C SER A 39 3.34 11.33 -15.79
N ALA A 40 3.96 11.73 -16.91
CA ALA A 40 3.29 12.35 -18.03
C ALA A 40 2.07 11.53 -18.47
N ASP A 41 1.15 12.18 -19.18
CA ASP A 41 0.00 11.58 -19.84
C ASP A 41 0.45 10.48 -20.83
N ASN A 42 0.68 9.28 -20.29
CA ASN A 42 1.18 8.12 -21.01
C ASN A 42 0.10 7.51 -21.90
N ASP A 43 -1.14 7.99 -21.83
CA ASP A 43 -2.24 7.55 -22.70
C ASP A 43 -1.97 7.92 -24.18
N THR A 44 -1.00 8.82 -24.41
CA THR A 44 -0.52 9.20 -25.74
C THR A 44 0.61 8.32 -26.28
N LEU A 45 1.21 7.45 -25.46
CA LEU A 45 2.30 6.56 -25.87
C LEU A 45 1.76 5.33 -26.60
N PRO A 46 2.53 4.74 -27.54
CA PRO A 46 2.11 3.53 -28.23
C PRO A 46 1.96 2.35 -27.25
N LEU A 47 0.94 1.52 -27.46
CA LEU A 47 0.64 0.35 -26.62
C LEU A 47 1.76 -0.71 -26.62
N ALA A 48 2.56 -0.75 -27.69
CA ALA A 48 3.69 -1.64 -27.84
C ALA A 48 4.85 -0.91 -28.54
N PRO A 49 6.11 -1.29 -28.29
CA PRO A 49 7.24 -0.71 -28.99
C PRO A 49 7.24 -1.16 -30.47
N ALA A 50 7.71 -0.29 -31.37
CA ALA A 50 7.81 -0.60 -32.80
C ALA A 50 8.72 -1.82 -33.07
N ASP A 51 9.79 -1.94 -32.29
CA ASP A 51 10.70 -3.09 -32.29
C ASP A 51 10.70 -3.77 -30.91
N LYS A 52 10.85 -5.09 -30.89
CA LYS A 52 10.87 -5.85 -29.62
C LYS A 52 12.08 -5.45 -28.78
N LYS A 53 11.85 -4.78 -27.66
CA LYS A 53 12.88 -4.36 -26.70
C LYS A 53 13.06 -5.37 -25.58
N ARG A 54 14.31 -5.60 -25.16
CA ARG A 54 14.66 -6.45 -24.02
C ARG A 54 14.67 -5.62 -22.74
N VAL A 55 14.09 -6.15 -21.66
CA VAL A 55 14.06 -5.51 -20.33
C VAL A 55 14.52 -6.50 -19.27
N VAL A 56 15.37 -6.03 -18.36
CA VAL A 56 15.72 -6.78 -17.15
C VAL A 56 15.08 -6.10 -15.94
N ILE A 57 14.35 -6.87 -15.14
CA ILE A 57 13.81 -6.43 -13.86
C ILE A 57 14.61 -7.09 -12.74
N VAL A 58 15.02 -6.30 -11.76
CA VAL A 58 15.78 -6.76 -10.59
C VAL A 58 14.86 -6.76 -9.37
N GLY A 59 14.63 -7.95 -8.81
CA GLY A 59 13.77 -8.18 -7.64
C GLY A 59 12.43 -8.82 -8.03
N GLY A 60 12.22 -10.06 -7.58
CA GLY A 60 11.05 -10.90 -7.81
C GLY A 60 9.90 -10.71 -6.83
N GLY A 61 9.86 -9.59 -6.09
CA GLY A 61 8.70 -9.24 -5.25
C GLY A 61 7.48 -8.79 -6.06
N LEU A 62 6.36 -8.51 -5.37
CA LEU A 62 5.10 -8.11 -6.02
C LEU A 62 5.26 -6.96 -7.03
N ALA A 63 6.08 -5.95 -6.70
CA ALA A 63 6.35 -4.83 -7.60
C ALA A 63 7.05 -5.27 -8.90
N GLY A 64 8.08 -6.11 -8.80
CA GLY A 64 8.80 -6.63 -9.97
C GLY A 64 7.95 -7.59 -10.80
N MET A 65 7.13 -8.43 -10.16
CA MET A 65 6.18 -9.30 -10.84
C MET A 65 5.10 -8.49 -11.58
N ALA A 66 4.55 -7.44 -10.96
CA ALA A 66 3.58 -6.55 -11.61
C ALA A 66 4.20 -5.78 -12.79
N ALA A 67 5.42 -5.25 -12.63
CA ALA A 67 6.14 -4.60 -13.73
C ALA A 67 6.42 -5.59 -14.88
N THR A 68 6.77 -6.84 -14.56
CA THR A 68 6.99 -7.90 -15.56
C THR A 68 5.71 -8.16 -16.34
N TYR A 69 4.57 -8.30 -15.64
CA TYR A 69 3.26 -8.52 -16.26
C TYR A 69 2.90 -7.39 -17.24
N GLU A 70 3.01 -6.14 -16.79
CA GLU A 70 2.66 -4.96 -17.58
C GLU A 70 3.56 -4.76 -18.80
N LEU A 71 4.85 -5.11 -18.72
CA LEU A 71 5.77 -5.05 -19.85
C LEU A 71 5.56 -6.20 -20.84
N LEU A 72 5.30 -7.42 -20.37
CA LEU A 72 5.01 -8.56 -21.25
C LEU A 72 3.72 -8.32 -22.05
N LYS A 73 2.67 -7.78 -21.41
CA LYS A 73 1.42 -7.36 -22.08
C LYS A 73 1.65 -6.34 -23.20
N ARG A 74 2.63 -5.45 -23.01
CA ARG A 74 3.03 -4.44 -24.01
C ARG A 74 4.04 -4.97 -25.03
N GLY A 75 4.34 -6.27 -25.06
CA GLY A 75 5.18 -6.91 -26.09
C GLY A 75 6.69 -6.82 -25.86
N PHE A 76 7.14 -6.43 -24.67
CA PHE A 76 8.56 -6.44 -24.31
C PHE A 76 9.08 -7.87 -24.07
N ASP A 77 10.37 -8.10 -24.31
CA ASP A 77 11.07 -9.33 -23.92
C ASP A 77 11.67 -9.17 -22.51
N VAL A 78 11.00 -9.72 -21.50
CA VAL A 78 11.33 -9.44 -20.09
C VAL A 78 12.03 -10.61 -19.41
N THR A 79 13.14 -10.30 -18.73
CA THR A 79 13.83 -11.20 -17.80
C THR A 79 13.78 -10.65 -16.38
N LEU A 80 13.16 -11.37 -15.47
CA LEU A 80 13.08 -11.07 -14.04
C LEU A 80 14.21 -11.81 -13.30
N VAL A 81 15.01 -11.10 -12.51
CA VAL A 81 16.09 -11.67 -11.70
C VAL A 81 15.73 -11.54 -10.23
N GLU A 82 15.78 -12.64 -9.48
CA GLU A 82 15.49 -12.69 -8.05
C GLU A 82 16.60 -13.42 -7.28
N ARG A 83 17.00 -12.80 -6.17
CA ARG A 83 18.05 -13.30 -5.27
C ARG A 83 17.66 -14.63 -4.64
N SER A 84 16.42 -14.75 -4.20
CA SER A 84 15.87 -15.93 -3.53
C SER A 84 15.50 -17.01 -4.54
N ASP A 85 15.38 -18.26 -4.09
CA ASP A 85 14.95 -19.37 -4.96
C ASP A 85 13.49 -19.23 -5.43
N ASN A 86 12.70 -18.44 -4.71
CA ASN A 86 11.28 -18.22 -4.96
C ASN A 86 10.99 -16.74 -5.27
N LEU A 87 10.05 -16.49 -6.18
CA LEU A 87 9.44 -15.17 -6.37
C LEU A 87 8.46 -14.87 -5.22
N GLY A 88 7.99 -13.62 -5.13
CA GLY A 88 7.00 -13.14 -4.17
C GLY A 88 7.53 -12.12 -3.17
N GLY A 89 8.84 -12.12 -2.89
CA GLY A 89 9.46 -11.21 -1.92
C GLY A 89 8.80 -11.31 -0.54
N ARG A 90 8.22 -10.21 -0.04
CA ARG A 90 7.55 -10.21 1.28
C ARG A 90 6.27 -11.04 1.35
N LEU A 91 5.68 -11.39 0.20
CA LEU A 91 4.52 -12.30 0.12
C LEU A 91 4.91 -13.78 0.17
N THR A 92 6.19 -14.11 0.34
CA THR A 92 6.61 -15.52 0.45
C THR A 92 6.48 -16.06 1.87
N GLY A 93 6.75 -17.35 1.99
CA GLY A 93 6.74 -18.11 3.22
C GLY A 93 7.60 -19.37 3.07
N TRP A 94 7.59 -20.19 4.10
CA TRP A 94 8.31 -21.45 4.17
C TRP A 94 7.47 -22.48 4.91
N ASN A 95 7.72 -23.76 4.63
CA ASN A 95 7.07 -24.84 5.35
C ASN A 95 7.77 -25.06 6.70
N VAL A 96 6.98 -25.26 7.75
CA VAL A 96 7.43 -25.68 9.08
C VAL A 96 6.79 -27.02 9.42
N ASN A 97 7.49 -27.86 10.18
CA ASN A 97 6.90 -29.07 10.74
C ASN A 97 6.45 -28.78 12.19
N VAL A 98 5.17 -29.00 12.46
CA VAL A 98 4.54 -28.85 13.78
C VAL A 98 3.83 -30.16 14.08
N ASP A 99 4.25 -30.85 15.14
CA ASP A 99 3.67 -32.13 15.59
C ASP A 99 3.52 -33.21 14.51
N GLY A 100 4.47 -33.26 13.57
CA GLY A 100 4.49 -34.23 12.46
C GLY A 100 3.69 -33.81 11.24
N GLU A 101 3.04 -32.65 11.27
CA GLU A 101 2.35 -32.05 10.13
C GLU A 101 3.17 -30.92 9.52
N THR A 102 3.18 -30.85 8.19
CA THR A 102 3.80 -29.73 7.47
C THR A 102 2.78 -28.60 7.31
N MET A 103 3.10 -27.43 7.84
CA MET A 103 2.28 -26.22 7.76
C MET A 103 3.00 -25.12 6.99
N ALA A 104 2.28 -24.36 6.19
CA ALA A 104 2.82 -23.15 5.57
C ALA A 104 2.93 -22.04 6.60
N MET A 105 4.12 -21.45 6.74
CA MET A 105 4.37 -20.23 7.49
C MET A 105 4.60 -19.09 6.52
N GLU A 106 3.88 -18.00 6.66
CA GLU A 106 4.09 -16.79 5.84
C GLU A 106 5.09 -15.85 6.50
N HIS A 107 5.80 -15.06 5.69
CA HIS A 107 6.71 -14.02 6.19
C HIS A 107 6.00 -13.00 7.09
N GLY A 108 4.70 -12.76 6.87
CA GLY A 108 3.89 -11.90 7.71
C GLY A 108 2.42 -11.94 7.32
N PHE A 109 1.59 -11.32 8.15
CA PHE A 109 0.18 -11.13 7.85
C PHE A 109 0.00 -10.10 6.72
N HIS A 110 -0.82 -10.44 5.72
CA HIS A 110 -1.09 -9.58 4.57
C HIS A 110 -2.59 -9.30 4.43
N GLY A 111 -2.98 -8.03 4.49
CA GLY A 111 -4.32 -7.56 4.15
C GLY A 111 -4.38 -6.95 2.75
N PHE A 112 -5.36 -7.38 1.94
CA PHE A 112 -5.62 -6.87 0.60
C PHE A 112 -6.75 -5.86 0.65
N PHE A 113 -6.42 -4.60 0.92
CA PHE A 113 -7.44 -3.56 1.15
C PHE A 113 -8.20 -3.19 -0.13
N ASN A 114 -9.49 -2.89 0.01
CA ASN A 114 -10.37 -2.52 -1.10
C ASN A 114 -9.84 -1.33 -1.91
N GLN A 115 -9.18 -0.40 -1.22
CA GLN A 115 -8.57 0.79 -1.80
C GLN A 115 -7.26 0.57 -2.56
N TYR A 116 -6.70 -0.64 -2.57
CA TYR A 116 -5.53 -0.96 -3.38
C TYR A 116 -5.92 -1.16 -4.85
N TYR A 117 -6.47 -0.12 -5.49
CA TYR A 117 -7.09 -0.21 -6.82
C TYR A 117 -6.16 -0.79 -7.88
N ASN A 118 -4.87 -0.44 -7.86
CA ASN A 118 -3.90 -0.99 -8.81
C ASN A 118 -3.67 -2.50 -8.59
N LEU A 119 -3.56 -2.92 -7.33
CA LEU A 119 -3.38 -4.33 -6.99
C LEU A 119 -4.66 -5.12 -7.28
N ASN A 120 -5.81 -4.61 -6.85
CA ASN A 120 -7.10 -5.28 -7.06
C ASN A 120 -7.44 -5.35 -8.56
N GLY A 121 -7.14 -4.30 -9.33
CA GLY A 121 -7.27 -4.31 -10.79
C GLY A 121 -6.35 -5.34 -11.44
N LEU A 122 -5.09 -5.41 -11.03
CA LEU A 122 -4.17 -6.46 -11.48
C LEU A 122 -4.74 -7.85 -11.18
N LEU A 123 -5.12 -8.12 -9.93
CA LEU A 123 -5.64 -9.41 -9.47
C LEU A 123 -6.93 -9.82 -10.19
N GLU A 124 -7.81 -8.87 -10.51
CA GLU A 124 -9.00 -9.09 -11.34
C GLU A 124 -8.60 -9.50 -12.75
N GLU A 125 -7.68 -8.75 -13.38
CA GLU A 125 -7.24 -8.98 -14.76
C GLU A 125 -6.61 -10.37 -14.94
N ILE A 126 -5.84 -10.82 -13.95
CA ILE A 126 -5.22 -12.17 -13.97
C ILE A 126 -6.14 -13.27 -13.42
N GLY A 127 -7.37 -12.94 -13.02
CA GLY A 127 -8.37 -13.92 -12.56
C GLY A 127 -8.12 -14.50 -11.17
N LEU A 128 -7.39 -13.80 -10.30
CA LEU A 128 -7.04 -14.27 -8.94
C LEU A 128 -7.96 -13.75 -7.83
N ARG A 129 -8.99 -12.96 -8.15
CA ARG A 129 -9.95 -12.48 -7.14
C ARG A 129 -10.70 -13.60 -6.44
N GLY A 130 -10.90 -14.74 -7.12
CA GLY A 130 -11.48 -15.95 -6.53
C GLY A 130 -10.62 -16.60 -5.44
N ASN A 131 -9.34 -16.23 -5.30
CA ASN A 131 -8.44 -16.72 -4.27
C ASN A 131 -8.42 -15.85 -3.00
N LEU A 132 -9.29 -14.83 -2.97
CA LEU A 132 -9.40 -13.87 -1.89
C LEU A 132 -10.82 -13.94 -1.30
N LYS A 133 -10.93 -13.72 0.00
CA LYS A 133 -12.20 -13.64 0.71
C LYS A 133 -12.21 -12.44 1.66
N PRO A 134 -13.36 -11.75 1.82
CA PRO A 134 -13.44 -10.62 2.72
C PRO A 134 -13.21 -11.07 4.16
N VAL A 135 -12.44 -10.27 4.90
CA VAL A 135 -12.37 -10.40 6.35
C VAL A 135 -13.66 -9.85 6.95
N LYS A 136 -14.34 -10.68 7.73
CA LYS A 136 -15.65 -10.36 8.29
C LYS A 136 -15.56 -9.59 9.60
N ASP A 137 -14.44 -9.74 10.32
CA ASP A 137 -14.27 -9.16 11.65
C ASP A 137 -12.84 -8.73 11.96
N TYR A 138 -12.70 -7.66 12.74
CA TYR A 138 -11.45 -7.17 13.32
C TYR A 138 -11.63 -6.91 14.83
N PRO A 139 -11.49 -7.95 15.67
CA PRO A 139 -11.67 -7.82 17.11
C PRO A 139 -10.41 -7.24 17.80
N VAL A 140 -10.61 -6.22 18.62
CA VAL A 140 -9.64 -5.69 19.59
C VAL A 140 -10.01 -6.24 20.96
N ILE A 141 -9.10 -7.08 21.49
CA ILE A 141 -9.27 -7.76 22.77
C ILE A 141 -8.45 -6.99 23.81
N PHE A 142 -9.14 -6.47 24.82
CA PHE A 142 -8.48 -5.77 25.92
C PHE A 142 -7.94 -6.76 26.95
N LYS A 143 -6.79 -6.42 27.55
CA LYS A 143 -6.21 -7.19 28.67
C LYS A 143 -7.16 -7.29 29.86
N ASP A 144 -7.93 -6.22 30.09
CA ASP A 144 -8.97 -6.18 31.10
C ASP A 144 -10.28 -6.77 30.52
N PRO A 145 -10.71 -7.96 30.98
CA PRO A 145 -11.90 -8.61 30.43
C PRO A 145 -13.20 -7.84 30.72
N GLU A 146 -13.24 -6.94 31.71
CA GLU A 146 -14.44 -6.13 32.00
C GLU A 146 -14.73 -5.10 30.89
N LYS A 147 -13.70 -4.71 30.12
CA LYS A 147 -13.86 -3.83 28.95
C LYS A 147 -14.49 -4.55 27.74
N GLY A 148 -14.56 -5.87 27.78
CA GLY A 148 -15.08 -6.69 26.69
C GLY A 148 -14.21 -6.67 25.43
N THR A 149 -14.80 -7.05 24.30
CA THR A 149 -14.17 -6.99 22.98
C THR A 149 -14.82 -5.88 22.16
N GLU A 150 -14.00 -5.04 21.53
CA GLU A 150 -14.46 -4.07 20.53
C GLU A 150 -14.19 -4.66 19.14
N SER A 151 -15.18 -4.67 18.26
CA SER A 151 -15.10 -5.31 16.94
C SER A 151 -15.36 -4.26 15.87
N PHE A 152 -14.40 -4.10 14.96
CA PHE A 152 -14.41 -3.07 13.94
C PHE A 152 -14.80 -3.67 12.59
N THR A 153 -16.10 -3.64 12.27
CA THR A 153 -16.63 -4.32 11.08
C THR A 153 -17.82 -3.58 10.49
N ASN A 154 -18.09 -3.87 9.21
CA ASN A 154 -19.35 -3.51 8.53
C ASN A 154 -19.74 -2.02 8.70
N THR A 155 -18.74 -1.14 8.64
CA THR A 155 -18.98 0.30 8.65
C THR A 155 -19.47 0.72 7.27
N THR A 156 -20.43 1.64 7.23
CA THR A 156 -20.87 2.23 5.96
C THR A 156 -19.68 2.91 5.29
N THR A 157 -19.67 2.93 3.96
CA THR A 157 -18.70 3.65 3.14
C THR A 157 -19.01 5.15 3.03
N LEU A 158 -20.16 5.60 3.57
CA LEU A 158 -20.63 6.97 3.47
C LEU A 158 -20.07 7.84 4.60
N PHE A 159 -19.28 8.84 4.24
CA PHE A 159 -18.87 9.89 5.17
C PHE A 159 -20.04 10.85 5.52
N PRO A 160 -20.14 11.37 6.76
CA PRO A 160 -19.34 11.05 7.95
C PRO A 160 -19.88 9.85 8.76
N PHE A 161 -20.87 9.12 8.24
CA PHE A 161 -21.49 8.01 8.96
C PHE A 161 -20.52 6.86 9.21
N ASN A 162 -19.54 6.66 8.35
CA ASN A 162 -18.44 5.71 8.53
C ASN A 162 -17.66 5.98 9.82
N LEU A 163 -17.28 7.25 10.07
CA LEU A 163 -16.60 7.69 11.27
C LEU A 163 -17.51 7.55 12.50
N LEU A 164 -18.77 7.94 12.39
CA LEU A 164 -19.73 7.77 13.49
C LEU A 164 -19.94 6.30 13.86
N ALA A 165 -19.96 5.39 12.88
CA ALA A 165 -20.04 3.96 13.12
C ALA A 165 -18.82 3.43 13.86
N VAL A 166 -17.60 3.85 13.48
CA VAL A 166 -16.36 3.49 14.18
C VAL A 166 -16.39 4.00 15.62
N VAL A 167 -16.77 5.27 15.85
CA VAL A 167 -16.87 5.82 17.21
C VAL A 167 -17.91 5.09 18.05
N ASN A 168 -19.05 4.71 17.46
CA ASN A 168 -20.07 3.93 18.17
C ASN A 168 -19.60 2.50 18.50
N GLN A 169 -18.71 1.92 17.69
CA GLN A 169 -18.11 0.60 17.94
C GLN A 169 -17.00 0.67 19.01
N ALA A 170 -16.28 1.79 19.10
CA ALA A 170 -15.28 2.07 20.12
C ALA A 170 -15.94 2.61 21.41
N LYS A 171 -16.45 1.70 22.25
CA LYS A 171 -17.13 2.05 23.52
C LYS A 171 -16.20 2.80 24.50
N SER A 172 -14.90 2.65 24.32
CA SER A 172 -13.83 3.35 25.05
C SER A 172 -13.60 4.80 24.61
N VAL A 173 -14.22 5.29 23.53
CA VAL A 173 -14.00 6.63 22.95
C VAL A 173 -15.31 7.41 22.86
N SER A 174 -15.31 8.65 23.36
CA SER A 174 -16.45 9.57 23.27
C SER A 174 -16.35 10.47 22.03
N LEU A 175 -17.49 10.83 21.43
CA LEU A 175 -17.55 11.90 20.42
C LEU A 175 -17.02 13.25 20.94
N LEU A 176 -17.05 13.47 22.26
CA LEU A 176 -16.49 14.66 22.88
C LEU A 176 -14.95 14.66 22.89
N ASP A 177 -14.31 13.50 22.77
CA ASP A 177 -12.85 13.38 22.64
C ASP A 177 -12.36 13.92 21.29
N PHE A 178 -13.25 13.98 20.29
CA PHE A 178 -12.98 14.66 19.01
C PHE A 178 -13.13 16.18 19.10
N ASN A 179 -13.71 16.70 20.19
CA ASN A 179 -13.90 18.12 20.44
C ASN A 179 -12.85 18.69 21.39
N ASP A 180 -11.57 18.36 21.15
CA ASP A 180 -10.48 18.97 21.90
C ASP A 180 -10.23 20.43 21.41
N PRO A 181 -10.45 21.46 22.26
CA PRO A 181 -10.19 22.85 21.91
C PRO A 181 -8.69 23.16 21.72
N ARG A 182 -7.77 22.30 22.18
CA ARG A 182 -6.33 22.34 21.85
C ARG A 182 -6.00 21.54 20.57
N GLY A 183 -6.90 20.66 20.14
CA GLY A 183 -6.53 19.35 19.57
C GLY A 183 -6.45 19.27 18.06
N LYS A 184 -5.25 18.97 17.58
CA LYS A 184 -4.86 18.75 16.18
C LYS A 184 -5.36 17.43 15.60
N LEU A 185 -6.36 16.76 16.19
CA LEU A 185 -6.96 15.55 15.63
C LEU A 185 -7.49 15.79 14.20
N TYR A 186 -7.91 17.01 13.89
CA TYR A 186 -8.28 17.42 12.53
C TYR A 186 -7.11 17.42 11.53
N GLU A 187 -5.86 17.44 11.98
CA GLU A 187 -4.68 17.32 11.11
C GLU A 187 -4.59 15.90 10.54
N LEU A 188 -4.95 14.86 11.31
CA LEU A 188 -5.08 13.48 10.79
C LEU A 188 -6.14 13.38 9.67
N MET A 189 -7.06 14.34 9.59
CA MET A 189 -8.12 14.38 8.56
C MET A 189 -7.73 15.21 7.34
N ARG A 190 -6.62 15.96 7.38
CA ARG A 190 -6.27 17.01 6.40
C ARG A 190 -4.99 16.72 5.65
N TYR A 191 -4.79 15.46 5.28
CA TYR A 191 -3.66 15.08 4.44
C TYR A 191 -3.62 15.92 3.16
N HIS A 192 -2.43 16.44 2.86
CA HIS A 192 -2.08 17.06 1.59
C HIS A 192 -0.67 16.59 1.22
N PRO A 193 -0.44 16.06 0.00
CA PRO A 193 0.81 15.39 -0.35
C PRO A 193 2.06 16.25 -0.15
N GLU A 194 2.01 17.54 -0.47
CA GLU A 194 3.17 18.43 -0.25
C GLU A 194 3.20 19.02 1.16
N ARG A 195 2.12 19.73 1.56
CA ARG A 195 2.09 20.50 2.82
C ARG A 195 2.25 19.63 4.06
N THR A 196 1.68 18.42 4.06
CA THR A 196 1.78 17.53 5.22
C THR A 196 3.22 17.07 5.43
N PHE A 197 3.92 16.67 4.37
CA PHE A 197 5.33 16.28 4.47
C PHE A 197 6.22 17.48 4.83
N ALA A 198 6.05 18.62 4.17
CA ALA A 198 6.82 19.83 4.49
C ALA A 198 6.68 20.30 5.95
N GLN A 199 5.57 19.98 6.63
CA GLN A 199 5.31 20.41 8.01
C GLN A 199 5.66 19.38 9.07
N TYR A 200 5.59 18.09 8.73
CA TYR A 200 5.52 17.02 9.73
C TYR A 200 6.51 15.87 9.47
N ASP A 201 7.30 15.89 8.40
CA ASP A 201 8.16 14.75 8.06
C ASP A 201 9.30 14.52 9.07
N ASP A 202 9.83 15.61 9.64
CA ASP A 202 10.91 15.58 10.64
C ASP A 202 10.42 15.30 12.09
N ILE A 203 9.12 15.08 12.29
CA ILE A 203 8.53 14.82 13.60
C ILE A 203 8.12 13.37 13.66
N ASP A 204 8.58 12.62 14.67
CA ASP A 204 8.08 11.25 14.86
C ASP A 204 6.61 11.26 15.33
N PHE A 205 5.84 10.28 14.88
CA PHE A 205 4.41 10.27 15.11
C PHE A 205 4.01 10.13 16.58
N LYS A 206 4.82 9.45 17.40
CA LYS A 206 4.60 9.37 18.85
C LYS A 206 4.65 10.76 19.49
N THR A 207 5.66 11.58 19.16
CA THR A 207 5.75 12.98 19.62
C THR A 207 4.56 13.81 19.16
N PHE A 208 4.04 13.58 17.95
CA PHE A 208 2.82 14.23 17.49
C PHE A 208 1.60 13.83 18.34
N CYS A 209 1.48 12.54 18.70
CA CYS A 209 0.38 12.00 19.49
C CYS A 209 0.32 12.48 20.94
N GLU A 210 1.41 13.02 21.51
CA GLU A 210 1.38 13.69 22.84
C GLU A 210 0.41 14.88 22.89
N ARG A 211 0.00 15.38 21.72
CA ARG A 211 -0.95 16.50 21.56
C ARG A 211 -2.38 16.03 21.31
N ILE A 212 -2.62 14.72 21.30
CA ILE A 212 -3.92 14.08 21.09
C ILE A 212 -4.40 13.52 22.45
N ASN A 213 -5.72 13.44 22.62
CA ASN A 213 -6.31 12.84 23.81
C ASN A 213 -5.84 11.39 24.01
N GLN A 214 -5.33 11.06 25.20
CA GLN A 214 -4.66 9.77 25.44
C GLN A 214 -5.53 8.53 25.19
N PRO A 215 -6.82 8.48 25.59
CA PRO A 215 -7.70 7.35 25.24
C PRO A 215 -7.80 7.08 23.73
N MET A 216 -7.82 8.13 22.90
CA MET A 216 -7.81 8.00 21.44
C MET A 216 -6.49 7.39 20.96
N VAL A 217 -5.38 7.79 21.58
CA VAL A 217 -4.05 7.25 21.26
C VAL A 217 -4.00 5.76 21.60
N ASP A 218 -4.30 5.41 22.84
CA ASP A 218 -4.12 4.04 23.37
C ASP A 218 -5.08 3.03 22.71
N THR A 219 -6.29 3.44 22.35
CA THR A 219 -7.31 2.52 21.83
C THR A 219 -7.35 2.46 20.31
N ILE A 220 -7.11 3.58 19.62
CA ILE A 220 -7.27 3.66 18.16
C ILE A 220 -5.92 3.93 17.49
N ILE A 221 -5.22 5.00 17.84
CA ILE A 221 -4.07 5.42 17.02
C ILE A 221 -2.90 4.44 17.14
N GLU A 222 -2.51 4.09 18.36
CA GLU A 222 -1.34 3.26 18.63
C GLU A 222 -1.53 1.81 18.14
N PRO A 223 -2.66 1.11 18.40
CA PRO A 223 -2.84 -0.25 17.88
C PRO A 223 -2.81 -0.34 16.36
N PHE A 224 -3.50 0.57 15.65
CA PHE A 224 -3.53 0.58 14.18
C PHE A 224 -2.21 1.04 13.56
N ALA A 225 -1.51 1.95 14.22
CA ALA A 225 -0.19 2.36 13.77
C ALA A 225 0.86 1.26 14.00
N HIS A 226 0.77 0.49 15.10
CA HIS A 226 1.66 -0.65 15.33
C HIS A 226 1.48 -1.74 14.28
N THR A 227 0.25 -2.09 13.92
CA THR A 227 -0.02 -3.12 12.90
C THR A 227 0.43 -2.68 11.51
N SER A 228 0.48 -1.38 11.23
CA SER A 228 0.82 -0.84 9.92
C SER A 228 2.30 -0.47 9.77
N PHE A 229 2.92 0.05 10.84
CA PHE A 229 4.26 0.64 10.80
C PHE A 229 5.28 -0.06 11.71
N ASN A 230 4.88 -1.00 12.56
CA ASN A 230 5.67 -1.72 13.57
C ASN A 230 6.35 -0.84 14.66
N GLN A 231 6.92 0.31 14.32
CA GLN A 231 7.74 1.15 15.20
C GLN A 231 7.16 2.56 15.36
N PHE A 232 6.12 2.67 16.19
CA PHE A 232 5.33 3.89 16.39
C PHE A 232 6.13 5.18 16.69
N HIS A 233 7.30 5.04 17.28
CA HIS A 233 8.17 6.13 17.76
C HIS A 233 9.30 6.51 16.79
N ARG A 234 9.38 5.90 15.61
CA ARG A 234 10.48 6.14 14.64
C ARG A 234 10.02 6.67 13.29
N TYR A 235 8.72 6.68 13.04
CA TYR A 235 8.18 6.99 11.73
C TYR A 235 7.63 8.41 11.65
N SER A 236 7.71 8.99 10.44
CA SER A 236 7.29 10.34 10.11
C SER A 236 5.81 10.58 10.46
N THR A 237 5.54 11.74 11.07
CA THR A 237 4.17 12.17 11.36
C THR A 237 3.39 12.39 10.07
N ALA A 238 4.06 12.79 8.99
CA ALA A 238 3.41 12.97 7.70
C ALA A 238 2.85 11.64 7.15
N GLU A 239 3.62 10.55 7.25
CA GLU A 239 3.15 9.21 6.90
C GLU A 239 2.00 8.73 7.81
N GLY A 240 2.03 9.08 9.10
CA GLY A 240 0.92 8.81 10.02
C GLY A 240 -0.35 9.53 9.61
N ILE A 241 -0.30 10.83 9.36
CA ILE A 241 -1.43 11.63 8.88
C ILE A 241 -1.98 11.04 7.57
N LYS A 242 -1.09 10.69 6.63
CA LYS A 242 -1.44 10.07 5.36
C LYS A 242 -2.21 8.76 5.57
N PHE A 243 -1.70 7.86 6.41
CA PHE A 243 -2.34 6.59 6.71
C PHE A 243 -3.72 6.77 7.35
N PHE A 244 -3.83 7.56 8.41
CA PHE A 244 -5.13 7.79 9.06
C PHE A 244 -6.13 8.46 8.13
N HIS A 245 -5.67 9.39 7.30
CA HIS A 245 -6.51 9.96 6.26
C HIS A 245 -7.01 8.88 5.31
N PHE A 246 -6.14 8.12 4.63
CA PHE A 246 -6.57 7.17 3.60
C PHE A 246 -7.43 6.03 4.14
N PHE A 247 -7.08 5.44 5.28
CA PHE A 247 -7.75 4.24 5.78
C PHE A 247 -9.04 4.53 6.56
N PHE A 248 -9.19 5.72 7.15
CA PHE A 248 -10.37 6.02 7.99
C PHE A 248 -11.30 7.08 7.39
N LEU A 249 -10.79 8.05 6.62
CA LEU A 249 -11.51 9.31 6.38
C LEU A 249 -11.53 9.80 4.93
N GLY A 250 -10.53 9.44 4.14
CA GLY A 250 -10.24 9.95 2.80
C GLY A 250 -10.63 9.01 1.67
N ASN A 251 -11.06 7.79 2.01
CA ASN A 251 -11.47 6.79 1.03
C ASN A 251 -12.86 6.22 1.36
N PRO A 252 -13.82 6.23 0.41
CA PRO A 252 -15.12 5.60 0.62
C PRO A 252 -15.01 4.10 0.88
N ASP A 253 -14.00 3.42 0.33
CA ASP A 253 -13.84 1.96 0.47
C ASP A 253 -13.29 1.54 1.86
N GLY A 254 -12.92 2.50 2.70
CA GLY A 254 -12.62 2.34 4.13
C GLY A 254 -11.51 1.33 4.47
N MET A 255 -11.59 0.77 5.68
CA MET A 255 -10.66 -0.27 6.17
C MET A 255 -11.01 -1.68 5.70
N GLY A 256 -11.99 -1.86 4.80
CA GLY A 256 -12.36 -3.19 4.31
C GLY A 256 -11.18 -3.83 3.57
N TYR A 257 -10.88 -5.09 3.88
CA TYR A 257 -9.83 -5.84 3.21
C TYR A 257 -10.19 -7.31 3.06
N ASP A 258 -9.61 -7.92 2.03
CA ASP A 258 -9.64 -9.35 1.81
C ASP A 258 -8.40 -10.01 2.41
N GLN A 259 -8.54 -11.28 2.75
CA GLN A 259 -7.45 -12.21 3.05
C GLN A 259 -7.40 -13.29 1.98
N THR A 260 -6.26 -13.93 1.81
CA THR A 260 -6.14 -15.10 0.94
C THR A 260 -6.94 -16.29 1.49
N ILE A 261 -7.45 -17.13 0.59
CA ILE A 261 -8.20 -18.34 0.97
C ILE A 261 -7.25 -19.40 1.55
N ASP A 262 -6.03 -19.43 1.02
CA ASP A 262 -4.89 -20.27 1.43
C ASP A 262 -3.66 -19.36 1.67
N ASP A 263 -2.47 -19.91 1.86
CA ASP A 263 -1.24 -19.12 1.92
C ASP A 263 -1.05 -18.26 0.64
N ALA A 264 -0.32 -17.13 0.77
CA ALA A 264 -0.10 -16.16 -0.29
C ALA A 264 0.71 -16.73 -1.46
N MET A 265 1.56 -17.74 -1.22
CA MET A 265 2.29 -18.40 -2.29
C MET A 265 1.32 -19.18 -3.17
N THR A 266 0.41 -19.93 -2.55
CA THR A 266 -0.66 -20.69 -3.22
C THR A 266 -1.65 -19.76 -3.91
N SER A 267 -2.11 -18.73 -3.20
CA SER A 267 -3.22 -17.89 -3.63
C SER A 267 -2.82 -16.82 -4.66
N VAL A 268 -1.58 -16.31 -4.59
CA VAL A 268 -1.14 -15.15 -5.39
C VAL A 268 0.16 -15.42 -6.15
N VAL A 269 1.23 -15.79 -5.45
CA VAL A 269 2.59 -15.80 -6.06
C VAL A 269 2.74 -16.85 -7.14
N ARG A 270 2.35 -18.11 -6.88
CA ARG A 270 2.47 -19.20 -7.87
C ARG A 270 1.59 -18.95 -9.09
N PRO A 271 0.29 -18.62 -8.96
CA PRO A 271 -0.54 -18.30 -10.13
C PRO A 271 -0.01 -17.10 -10.93
N LEU A 272 0.47 -16.04 -10.26
CA LEU A 272 1.07 -14.91 -10.95
C LEU A 272 2.36 -15.33 -11.69
N THR A 273 3.23 -16.13 -11.06
CA THR A 273 4.44 -16.67 -11.70
C THR A 273 4.10 -17.49 -12.95
N GLN A 274 3.08 -18.34 -12.86
CA GLN A 274 2.58 -19.10 -14.01
C GLN A 274 2.11 -18.17 -15.11
N LYS A 275 1.34 -17.13 -14.78
CA LYS A 275 0.85 -16.15 -15.76
C LYS A 275 1.98 -15.41 -16.46
N LEU A 276 3.03 -15.02 -15.73
CA LEU A 276 4.22 -14.40 -16.33
C LEU A 276 4.92 -15.35 -17.31
N THR A 277 5.01 -16.63 -16.96
CA THR A 277 5.63 -17.67 -17.81
C THR A 277 4.81 -17.92 -19.07
N GLU A 278 3.48 -17.99 -18.97
CA GLU A 278 2.56 -18.14 -20.10
C GLU A 278 2.67 -16.98 -21.10
N LEU A 279 2.95 -15.77 -20.61
CA LEU A 279 3.20 -14.58 -21.44
C LEU A 279 4.62 -14.55 -22.05
N GLY A 280 5.43 -15.59 -21.85
CA GLY A 280 6.79 -15.70 -22.37
C GLY A 280 7.86 -15.00 -21.54
N GLY A 281 7.53 -14.59 -20.31
CA GLY A 281 8.49 -14.04 -19.36
C GLY A 281 9.49 -15.09 -18.88
N ARG A 282 10.72 -14.64 -18.61
CA ARG A 282 11.79 -15.50 -18.04
C ARG A 282 12.09 -15.05 -16.61
N ALA A 283 12.12 -15.99 -15.67
CA ALA A 283 12.56 -15.73 -14.31
C ALA A 283 13.87 -16.49 -14.02
N ILE A 284 14.86 -15.78 -13.48
CA ILE A 284 16.13 -16.32 -12.99
C ILE A 284 16.13 -16.13 -11.48
N THR A 285 15.88 -17.21 -10.73
CA THR A 285 15.87 -17.22 -9.26
C THR A 285 17.19 -17.75 -8.70
N GLY A 286 17.46 -17.53 -7.41
CA GLY A 286 18.70 -17.94 -6.75
C GLY A 286 19.94 -17.17 -7.22
N VAL A 287 19.74 -15.98 -7.81
CA VAL A 287 20.81 -15.16 -8.41
C VAL A 287 20.62 -13.70 -8.00
N GLU A 288 21.64 -13.11 -7.39
CA GLU A 288 21.64 -11.70 -7.04
C GLU A 288 22.37 -10.85 -8.09
N VAL A 289 21.80 -9.69 -8.38
CA VAL A 289 22.49 -8.62 -9.09
C VAL A 289 23.41 -7.94 -8.07
N ASP A 290 24.70 -8.25 -8.14
CA ASP A 290 25.73 -7.70 -7.25
C ASP A 290 25.98 -6.23 -7.57
N ARG A 291 26.15 -5.91 -8.85
CA ARG A 291 26.51 -4.57 -9.32
C ARG A 291 25.92 -4.25 -10.69
N LEU A 292 25.62 -2.98 -10.86
CA LEU A 292 25.28 -2.34 -12.11
C LEU A 292 26.55 -1.63 -12.63
N VAL A 293 26.95 -1.89 -13.88
CA VAL A 293 28.11 -1.23 -14.49
C VAL A 293 27.61 -0.17 -15.46
N GLU A 294 27.84 1.07 -15.08
CA GLU A 294 27.55 2.23 -15.91
C GLU A 294 28.71 2.53 -16.85
N GLN A 295 28.38 2.85 -18.10
CA GLN A 295 29.30 3.33 -19.12
C GLN A 295 28.57 4.41 -19.94
N ASP A 296 29.18 5.58 -20.06
CA ASP A 296 28.64 6.72 -20.83
C ASP A 296 27.19 7.11 -20.47
N GLY A 297 26.85 7.11 -19.16
CA GLY A 297 25.51 7.45 -18.67
C GLY A 297 24.48 6.31 -18.74
N ARG A 298 24.88 5.11 -19.18
CA ARG A 298 24.00 3.95 -19.39
C ARG A 298 24.46 2.74 -18.61
N ILE A 299 23.53 1.90 -18.13
CA ILE A 299 23.91 0.58 -17.60
C ILE A 299 24.18 -0.37 -18.76
N GLY A 300 25.45 -0.53 -19.11
CA GLY A 300 25.87 -1.50 -20.13
C GLY A 300 25.93 -2.94 -19.61
N LYS A 301 26.08 -3.14 -18.29
CA LYS A 301 26.32 -4.49 -17.74
C LYS A 301 25.69 -4.72 -16.37
N LEU A 302 25.32 -5.98 -16.13
CA LEU A 302 24.92 -6.51 -14.84
C LEU A 302 25.94 -7.56 -14.39
N ILE A 303 26.39 -7.47 -13.14
CA ILE A 303 27.19 -8.52 -12.52
C ILE A 303 26.27 -9.39 -11.68
N LEU A 304 26.16 -10.67 -12.05
CA LEU A 304 25.28 -11.64 -11.41
C LEU A 304 26.10 -12.63 -10.59
N LYS A 305 25.64 -13.01 -9.41
CA LYS A 305 26.28 -14.08 -8.62
C LYS A 305 25.24 -14.89 -7.85
N ARG A 306 25.59 -16.09 -7.38
CA ARG A 306 24.72 -16.79 -6.42
C ARG A 306 24.92 -16.16 -5.05
N PRO A 307 23.87 -16.11 -4.20
CA PRO A 307 24.01 -15.62 -2.84
C PRO A 307 25.15 -16.34 -2.10
N GLY A 308 26.13 -15.57 -1.60
CA GLY A 308 27.30 -16.09 -0.89
C GLY A 308 28.55 -16.32 -1.75
N ASP A 309 28.44 -16.25 -3.08
CA ASP A 309 29.62 -16.30 -3.95
C ASP A 309 30.45 -15.01 -3.83
N ILE A 310 31.78 -15.16 -3.86
CA ILE A 310 32.72 -14.02 -3.86
C ILE A 310 32.86 -13.42 -5.27
N LEU A 311 32.81 -14.29 -6.30
CA LEU A 311 33.01 -13.90 -7.69
C LEU A 311 31.69 -13.93 -8.45
N GLY A 312 31.34 -12.80 -9.08
CA GLY A 312 30.21 -12.73 -10.00
C GLY A 312 30.58 -13.10 -11.44
N LYS A 313 29.59 -13.57 -12.18
CA LYS A 313 29.65 -13.72 -13.63
C LYS A 313 29.10 -12.46 -14.29
N GLU A 314 29.81 -11.98 -15.29
CA GLU A 314 29.39 -10.84 -16.09
C GLU A 314 28.26 -11.23 -17.05
N HIS A 315 27.22 -10.40 -17.13
CA HIS A 315 26.25 -10.39 -18.22
C HIS A 315 26.20 -8.98 -18.81
N SER A 316 26.71 -8.85 -20.03
CA SER A 316 26.80 -7.57 -20.75
C SER A 316 25.77 -7.49 -21.87
N VAL A 317 25.21 -6.30 -22.07
CA VAL A 317 24.49 -5.92 -23.30
C VAL A 317 25.31 -4.80 -23.96
N PRO A 318 25.41 -4.71 -25.30
CA PRO A 318 26.10 -3.59 -25.92
C PRO A 318 25.51 -2.25 -25.45
N THR A 319 26.34 -1.36 -24.88
CA THR A 319 25.90 -0.10 -24.25
C THR A 319 25.11 0.80 -25.21
N ALA A 320 25.39 0.71 -26.52
CA ALA A 320 24.66 1.42 -27.57
C ALA A 320 23.19 0.96 -27.75
N GLU A 321 22.84 -0.24 -27.28
CA GLU A 321 21.48 -0.79 -27.31
C GLU A 321 20.65 -0.42 -26.06
N VAL A 322 21.27 0.23 -25.07
CA VAL A 322 20.62 0.60 -23.81
C VAL A 322 20.09 2.03 -23.92
N ALA A 323 18.80 2.21 -23.63
CA ALA A 323 18.18 3.53 -23.63
C ALA A 323 18.83 4.43 -22.55
N ASN A 324 18.94 5.73 -22.84
CA ASN A 324 19.48 6.73 -21.92
C ASN A 324 18.49 7.17 -20.84
N ASP A 325 17.22 6.82 -20.98
CA ASP A 325 16.14 7.43 -20.22
C ASP A 325 15.89 6.62 -18.94
N TRP A 326 16.53 7.07 -17.86
CA TRP A 326 16.22 6.63 -16.50
C TRP A 326 14.96 7.34 -16.03
N THR A 327 13.87 6.59 -15.84
CA THR A 327 12.74 7.07 -15.04
C THR A 327 12.87 6.43 -13.66
N ALA A 328 13.28 7.23 -12.67
CA ALA A 328 13.25 6.75 -11.30
C ALA A 328 11.77 6.51 -10.92
N PHE A 329 11.47 5.37 -10.28
CA PHE A 329 10.12 5.10 -9.75
C PHE A 329 9.68 6.20 -8.76
N TRP A 330 10.67 6.83 -8.14
CA TRP A 330 10.57 8.09 -7.43
C TRP A 330 11.38 9.11 -8.23
N ASN A 331 10.78 9.71 -9.25
CA ASN A 331 11.29 11.00 -9.70
C ASN A 331 11.12 11.90 -8.49
N GLY A 332 12.23 12.23 -7.82
CA GLY A 332 12.29 13.46 -7.03
C GLY A 332 11.96 14.57 -8.01
N ALA A 333 10.68 14.88 -8.15
CA ALA A 333 10.24 16.14 -8.70
C ALA A 333 10.99 17.19 -7.89
N ASP A 334 11.98 17.81 -8.51
CA ASP A 334 12.75 18.95 -8.02
C ASP A 334 12.87 19.02 -6.49
N LEU A 335 13.82 18.25 -5.92
CA LEU A 335 14.43 18.61 -4.63
C LEU A 335 15.60 19.60 -4.82
N THR A 336 15.57 20.40 -5.89
CA THR A 336 16.35 21.63 -5.99
C THR A 336 15.57 22.78 -5.35
N LEU A 337 15.81 22.92 -4.04
CA LEU A 337 15.68 24.09 -3.16
C LEU A 337 14.31 24.77 -3.00
#